data_AF-A0A9D9U5M1-F1
#
_entry.id   AF-A0A9D9U5M1-F1
#
_cell.length_a   1.000
_cell.length_b   1.000
_cell.length_c   1.000
_cell.angle_alpha   90.00
_cell.angle_beta   90.00
_cell.angle_gamma   90.00
#
_symmetry.space_group_name_H-M   'P 1'
#
loop_
_entity.id
_entity.type
_entity.pdbx_description
1 polymer ?
#
loop_
_entity_poly.entity_id
_entity_poly.type
_entity_poly.pdbx_seq_one_letter_code
_entity_poly.pdbx_strand_id
1 'polypeptide(L)'
;MKSGKQISVTWYAVIDFVTASLAWAFFFFIRKWVLKETITDQGEIIVNNKFWLGIIFIPLGWLALYTLVGSYRKLYKKSRLFEFTITFMCSFIGTIVLFFLFLLDDVKTNYSYYYLAFFSLF
;
A
#
# COMPACT_ATOMS: atom_id res chain seq x y z
N MET A 1 -30.18 16.22 -22.15
CA MET A 1 -29.72 15.10 -21.28
C MET A 1 -28.45 15.56 -20.58
N LYS A 2 -28.49 15.78 -19.25
CA LYS A 2 -27.34 16.30 -18.49
C LYS A 2 -26.20 15.30 -18.57
N SER A 3 -25.11 15.68 -19.24
CA SER A 3 -23.83 14.98 -19.18
C SER A 3 -23.34 15.05 -17.73
N GLY A 4 -23.69 14.04 -16.93
CA GLY A 4 -23.19 13.92 -15.57
C GLY A 4 -21.67 13.86 -15.63
N LYS A 5 -21.00 14.77 -14.90
CA LYS A 5 -19.53 14.85 -14.83
C LYS A 5 -18.96 13.46 -14.57
N GLN A 6 -18.44 12.81 -15.61
CA GLN A 6 -17.73 11.55 -15.45
C GLN A 6 -16.39 11.89 -14.82
N ILE A 7 -16.22 11.53 -13.55
CA ILE A 7 -14.94 11.67 -12.85
C ILE A 7 -13.94 10.83 -13.64
N SER A 8 -12.83 11.45 -14.04
CA SER A 8 -11.83 10.78 -14.85
C SER A 8 -11.20 9.64 -14.05
N VAL A 9 -11.06 8.49 -14.71
CA VAL A 9 -10.42 7.29 -14.14
C VAL A 9 -9.00 7.61 -13.65
N THR A 10 -8.34 8.58 -14.27
CA THR A 10 -7.04 9.12 -13.87
C THR A 10 -7.06 9.74 -12.47
N TRP A 11 -8.13 10.41 -12.08
CA TRP A 11 -8.22 11.02 -10.73
C TRP A 11 -8.29 9.96 -9.64
N TYR A 12 -9.02 8.85 -9.89
CA TYR A 12 -9.03 7.70 -9.00
C TYR A 12 -7.65 7.07 -8.87
N ALA A 13 -6.95 6.85 -9.99
CA ALA A 13 -5.60 6.30 -9.96
C ALA A 13 -4.61 7.18 -9.18
N VAL A 14 -4.72 8.52 -9.30
CA VAL A 14 -3.86 9.44 -8.53
C VAL A 14 -4.17 9.37 -7.04
N ILE A 15 -5.45 9.35 -6.65
CA ILE A 15 -5.84 9.20 -5.24
C ILE A 15 -5.37 7.85 -4.68
N ASP A 16 -5.53 6.77 -5.43
CA ASP A 16 -5.07 5.43 -5.05
C ASP A 16 -3.54 5.43 -4.84
N PHE A 17 -2.79 6.08 -5.73
CA PHE A 17 -1.34 6.21 -5.62
C PHE A 17 -0.92 6.99 -4.37
N VAL A 18 -1.54 8.15 -4.11
CA VAL A 18 -1.24 8.98 -2.93
C VAL A 18 -1.58 8.23 -1.65
N THR A 19 -2.72 7.53 -1.63
CA THR A 19 -3.18 6.77 -0.47
C THR A 19 -2.26 5.58 -0.18
N ALA A 20 -1.85 4.85 -1.22
CA ALA A 20 -0.88 3.76 -1.09
C ALA A 20 0.49 4.27 -0.61
N SER A 21 0.92 5.44 -1.08
CA SER A 21 2.18 6.08 -0.65
C SER A 21 2.14 6.45 0.83
N LEU A 22 1.03 7.03 1.28
CA LEU A 22 0.80 7.38 2.68
C LEU A 22 0.73 6.14 3.58
N ALA A 23 0.00 5.10 3.16
CA ALA A 23 -0.08 3.83 3.89
C ALA A 23 1.31 3.21 4.08
N TRP A 24 2.14 3.21 3.02
CA TRP A 24 3.52 2.75 3.12
C TRP A 24 4.37 3.59 4.06
N ALA A 25 4.22 4.92 4.01
CA ALA A 25 4.94 5.81 4.92
C ALA A 25 4.59 5.52 6.39
N PHE A 26 3.30 5.39 6.72
CA PHE A 26 2.86 5.01 8.07
C PHE A 26 3.43 3.66 8.49
N PHE A 27 3.32 2.65 7.64
CA PHE A 27 3.86 1.32 7.91
C PHE A 27 5.36 1.38 8.20
N PHE A 28 6.15 2.12 7.42
CA PHE A 28 7.60 2.24 7.64
C PHE A 28 7.95 2.85 9.01
N PHE A 29 7.23 3.88 9.44
CA PHE A 29 7.44 4.48 10.76
C PHE A 29 7.01 3.55 11.90
N ILE A 30 5.85 2.91 11.77
CA ILE A 30 5.37 1.92 12.75
C ILE A 30 6.38 0.77 12.86
N ARG A 31 6.89 0.27 11.73
CA ARG A 31 7.89 -0.79 11.66
C ARG A 31 9.15 -0.43 12.43
N LYS A 32 9.72 0.76 12.19
CA LYS A 32 10.88 1.26 12.94
C LYS A 32 10.60 1.38 14.43
N TRP A 33 9.42 1.86 14.80
CA TRP A 33 9.02 1.99 16.20
C TRP A 33 8.91 0.63 16.90
N VAL A 34 8.32 -0.37 16.23
CA VAL A 34 8.17 -1.73 16.75
C VAL A 34 9.53 -2.46 16.84
N LEU A 35 10.43 -2.26 15.87
CA LEU A 35 11.79 -2.82 15.90
C LEU A 35 12.73 -2.12 16.90
N LYS A 36 12.29 -1.00 17.51
CA LYS A 36 13.14 -0.11 18.32
C LYS A 36 14.43 0.32 17.59
N GLU A 37 14.38 0.39 16.26
CA GLU A 37 15.47 0.97 15.48
C GLU A 37 15.53 2.47 15.75
N THR A 38 16.73 3.05 15.73
CA THR A 38 16.92 4.49 15.88
C THR A 38 16.25 5.21 14.70
N ILE A 39 15.10 5.83 14.99
CA ILE A 39 14.34 6.64 14.02
C ILE A 39 15.14 7.89 13.63
N THR A 40 15.94 8.37 14.58
CA THR A 40 16.73 9.60 14.51
C THR A 40 18.15 9.29 14.98
N ASP A 41 19.15 9.56 14.15
CA ASP A 41 20.54 9.67 14.59
C ASP A 41 20.93 11.14 14.46
N GLN A 42 21.41 11.74 15.56
CA GLN A 42 21.87 13.13 15.61
C GLN A 42 20.88 14.20 15.09
N GLY A 43 19.57 13.99 15.25
CA GLY A 43 18.53 14.96 14.86
C GLY A 43 18.04 14.84 13.42
N GLU A 44 18.62 13.94 12.61
CA GLU A 44 18.14 13.66 11.25
C GLU A 44 17.33 12.36 11.19
N ILE A 45 16.19 12.42 10.50
CA ILE A 45 15.38 11.23 10.21
C ILE A 45 16.19 10.37 9.25
N ILE A 46 16.56 9.15 9.65
CA ILE A 46 17.28 8.23 8.76
C ILE A 46 16.31 7.70 7.71
N VAL A 47 16.17 8.42 6.61
CA VAL A 47 15.40 7.98 5.45
C VAL A 47 16.33 7.18 4.55
N ASN A 48 16.41 5.86 4.80
CA ASN A 48 17.24 4.97 4.00
C ASN A 48 16.75 4.91 2.54
N ASN A 49 17.65 4.62 1.58
CA ASN A 49 17.25 4.41 0.17
C ASN A 49 16.13 3.38 0.00
N LYS A 50 16.05 2.38 0.90
CA LYS A 50 14.96 1.40 0.93
C LYS A 50 13.56 2.03 1.14
N PHE A 51 13.47 3.13 1.90
CA PHE A 51 12.22 3.88 2.08
C PHE A 51 11.77 4.55 0.78
N TRP A 52 12.68 5.29 0.13
CA TRP A 52 12.41 5.96 -1.14
C TRP A 52 12.09 4.98 -2.26
N LEU A 53 12.73 3.81 -2.27
CA LEU A 53 12.34 2.74 -3.17
C LEU A 53 10.93 2.24 -2.86
N GLY A 54 10.60 1.98 -1.60
CA GLY A 54 9.26 1.52 -1.20
C GLY A 54 8.14 2.52 -1.54
N ILE A 55 8.35 3.82 -1.31
CA ILE A 55 7.32 4.86 -1.57
C ILE A 55 7.00 5.02 -3.05
N ILE A 56 7.88 4.56 -3.96
CA ILE A 56 7.66 4.59 -5.40
C ILE A 56 7.18 3.23 -5.90
N PHE A 57 7.91 2.15 -5.57
CA PHE A 57 7.64 0.81 -6.10
C PHE A 57 6.32 0.22 -5.60
N ILE A 58 5.93 0.49 -4.35
CA ILE A 58 4.73 -0.13 -3.78
C ILE A 58 3.46 0.48 -4.37
N PRO A 59 3.29 1.83 -4.41
CA PRO A 59 2.16 2.45 -5.10
C PRO A 59 2.11 2.10 -6.61
N LEU A 60 3.27 1.95 -7.27
CA LEU A 60 3.31 1.45 -8.65
C LEU A 60 2.82 0.01 -8.76
N GLY A 61 3.19 -0.87 -7.81
CA GLY A 61 2.67 -2.23 -7.73
C GLY A 61 1.15 -2.27 -7.56
N TRP A 62 0.60 -1.40 -6.72
CA TRP A 62 -0.85 -1.22 -6.56
C TRP A 62 -1.54 -0.79 -7.84
N LEU A 63 -1.00 0.21 -8.54
CA LEU A 63 -1.51 0.62 -9.85
C LEU A 63 -1.44 -0.51 -10.89
N ALA A 64 -0.35 -1.27 -10.91
CA ALA A 64 -0.22 -2.44 -11.78
C ALA A 64 -1.27 -3.52 -11.47
N LEU A 65 -1.54 -3.80 -10.20
CA LEU A 65 -2.60 -4.73 -9.80
C LEU A 65 -3.99 -4.23 -10.22
N TYR A 66 -4.31 -2.97 -9.97
CA TYR A 66 -5.61 -2.40 -10.32
C TYR A 66 -5.84 -2.33 -11.84
N THR A 67 -4.78 -2.12 -12.63
CA THR A 67 -4.83 -2.18 -14.09
C THR A 67 -5.00 -3.61 -14.59
N LEU A 68 -4.28 -4.59 -14.04
CA LEU A 68 -4.41 -6.03 -14.38
C LEU A 68 -5.80 -6.59 -14.08
N VAL A 69 -6.37 -6.23 -12.93
CA VAL A 69 -7.73 -6.63 -12.55
C VAL A 69 -8.81 -5.90 -13.39
N GLY A 70 -8.39 -4.93 -14.20
CA GLY A 70 -9.28 -4.19 -15.09
C GLY A 70 -10.29 -3.33 -14.32
N SER A 71 -9.92 -2.89 -13.11
CA SER A 71 -10.75 -2.00 -12.29
C SER A 71 -11.06 -0.72 -13.06
N TYR A 72 -10.03 -0.17 -13.73
CA TYR A 72 -10.11 1.07 -14.51
C TYR A 72 -10.82 0.96 -15.87
N ARG A 73 -11.08 -0.25 -16.40
CA ARG A 73 -11.60 -0.43 -17.77
C ARG A 73 -13.13 -0.38 -17.88
N LYS A 74 -13.86 -0.65 -16.80
CA LYS A 74 -15.34 -0.71 -16.80
C LYS A 74 -15.94 -0.30 -15.43
N LEU A 75 -15.66 0.90 -14.93
CA LEU A 75 -16.28 1.42 -13.69
C LEU A 75 -17.83 1.42 -13.78
N TYR A 76 -18.38 1.96 -14.87
CA TYR A 76 -19.82 2.26 -14.95
C TYR A 76 -20.77 1.07 -15.21
N LYS A 77 -20.27 -0.17 -15.32
CA LYS A 77 -21.10 -1.37 -15.51
C LYS A 77 -21.09 -2.32 -14.31
N LYS A 78 -20.36 -2.00 -13.25
CA LYS A 78 -20.18 -2.87 -12.08
C LYS A 78 -21.01 -2.37 -10.89
N SER A 79 -21.51 -3.30 -10.07
CA SER A 79 -22.12 -2.96 -8.79
C SER A 79 -21.06 -2.38 -7.86
N ARG A 80 -21.42 -1.38 -7.04
CA ARG A 80 -20.51 -0.77 -6.05
C ARG A 80 -19.89 -1.80 -5.11
N LEU A 81 -20.64 -2.84 -4.74
CA LEU A 81 -20.12 -3.95 -3.93
C LEU A 81 -19.05 -4.76 -4.65
N PHE A 82 -19.18 -4.94 -5.96
CA PHE A 82 -18.21 -5.69 -6.74
C PHE A 82 -16.89 -4.92 -6.88
N GLU A 83 -16.94 -3.59 -7.02
CA GLU A 83 -15.73 -2.76 -6.97
C GLU A 83 -15.04 -2.84 -5.61
N PHE A 84 -15.81 -2.78 -4.51
CA PHE A 84 -15.28 -2.96 -3.16
C PHE A 84 -14.64 -4.34 -2.95
N THR A 85 -15.27 -5.42 -3.41
CA THR A 85 -14.69 -6.77 -3.30
C THR A 85 -13.40 -6.88 -4.12
N ILE A 86 -13.34 -6.28 -5.32
CA ILE A 86 -12.13 -6.27 -6.13
C ILE A 86 -11.00 -5.51 -5.43
N THR A 87 -11.26 -4.32 -4.92
CA THR A 87 -10.23 -3.53 -4.22
C THR A 87 -9.79 -4.24 -2.95
N PHE A 88 -10.72 -4.81 -2.18
CA PHE A 88 -10.42 -5.63 -1.00
C PHE A 88 -9.52 -6.83 -1.33
N MET A 89 -9.84 -7.58 -2.38
CA MET A 89 -9.03 -8.73 -2.80
C MET A 89 -7.66 -8.31 -3.32
N CYS A 90 -7.58 -7.20 -4.06
CA CYS A 90 -6.29 -6.62 -4.45
C CYS A 90 -5.48 -6.25 -3.20
N SER A 91 -6.10 -5.51 -2.26
CA SER A 91 -5.51 -5.10 -0.98
C SER A 91 -4.96 -6.29 -0.21
N PHE A 92 -5.75 -7.35 -0.11
CA PHE A 92 -5.35 -8.58 0.57
C PHE A 92 -4.19 -9.31 -0.12
N ILE A 93 -4.21 -9.44 -1.45
CA ILE A 93 -3.11 -10.08 -2.19
C ILE A 93 -1.83 -9.25 -2.08
N GLY A 94 -1.92 -7.93 -2.24
CA GLY A 94 -0.75 -7.06 -2.18
C GLY A 94 -0.12 -7.03 -0.78
N THR A 95 -0.90 -7.02 0.30
CA THR A 95 -0.35 -7.09 1.67
C THR A 95 0.36 -8.42 1.93
N ILE A 96 -0.16 -9.55 1.41
CA ILE A 96 0.52 -10.84 1.47
C ILE A 96 1.88 -10.79 0.75
N VAL A 97 1.94 -10.21 -0.45
CA VAL A 97 3.20 -10.08 -1.19
C VAL A 97 4.20 -9.21 -0.43
N LEU A 98 3.75 -8.08 0.13
CA LEU A 98 4.60 -7.20 0.94
C LEU A 98 5.10 -7.87 2.23
N PHE A 99 4.27 -8.71 2.85
CA PHE A 99 4.66 -9.51 4.00
C PHE A 99 5.86 -10.41 3.67
N PHE A 100 5.80 -11.15 2.57
CA PHE A 100 6.91 -12.03 2.17
C PHE A 100 8.18 -11.27 1.75
N LEU A 101 8.03 -10.09 1.12
CA LEU A 101 9.17 -9.29 0.66
C LEU A 101 9.89 -8.53 1.77
N PHE A 102 9.15 -7.94 2.71
CA PHE A 102 9.71 -7.00 3.69
C PHE A 102 9.71 -7.53 5.12
N LEU A 103 8.62 -8.15 5.58
CA LEU A 103 8.51 -8.60 6.97
C LEU A 103 9.40 -9.80 7.24
N LEU A 104 9.48 -10.74 6.29
CA LEU A 104 10.24 -11.97 6.44
C LEU A 104 11.75 -11.75 6.66
N ASP A 105 12.28 -10.60 6.22
CA ASP A 105 13.69 -10.22 6.35
C ASP A 105 13.99 -9.48 7.68
N ASP A 106 12.99 -8.87 8.32
CA ASP A 106 13.22 -7.91 9.42
C ASP A 106 13.70 -8.55 10.74
N VAL A 107 13.08 -9.64 11.24
CA VAL A 107 13.41 -10.17 12.58
C VAL A 107 13.25 -11.69 12.69
N LYS A 108 14.35 -12.43 12.84
CA LYS A 108 14.31 -13.91 12.95
C LYS A 108 13.88 -14.47 14.31
N THR A 109 13.86 -13.66 15.37
CA THR A 109 13.78 -14.17 16.76
C THR A 109 12.44 -13.96 17.47
N ASN A 110 11.63 -12.98 17.09
CA ASN A 110 10.34 -12.67 17.74
C ASN A 110 9.15 -12.93 16.81
N TYR A 111 8.45 -14.05 17.01
CA TYR A 111 7.31 -14.43 16.16
C TYR A 111 6.09 -13.51 16.31
N SER A 112 5.88 -12.93 17.49
CA SER A 112 4.77 -11.98 17.75
C SER A 112 4.85 -10.71 16.89
N TYR A 113 6.05 -10.35 16.44
CA TYR A 113 6.28 -9.19 15.55
C TYR A 113 5.56 -9.35 14.21
N TYR A 114 5.64 -10.54 13.60
CA TYR A 114 5.07 -10.79 12.28
C TYR A 114 3.56 -10.56 12.23
N TYR A 115 2.85 -10.96 13.29
CA TYR A 115 1.41 -10.74 13.37
C TYR A 115 1.06 -9.25 13.48
N LEU A 116 1.75 -8.51 14.36
CA LEU A 116 1.53 -7.06 14.53
C LEU A 116 1.86 -6.28 13.25
N ALA A 117 2.98 -6.60 12.62
CA ALA A 117 3.40 -5.92 11.39
C ALA A 117 2.47 -6.24 10.21
N PHE A 118 1.93 -7.46 10.12
CA PHE A 118 0.94 -7.82 9.10
C PHE A 118 -0.37 -7.04 9.27
N PHE A 119 -0.90 -6.95 10.50
CA PHE A 119 -2.10 -6.15 10.79
C PHE A 119 -1.88 -4.65 10.59
N SER A 120 -0.65 -4.15 10.75
CA SER A 120 -0.35 -2.74 10.44
C SER A 120 -0.29 -2.44 8.94
N LEU A 121 -0.15 -3.46 8.09
CA LEU A 121 -0.05 -3.33 6.63
C LEU A 121 -1.41 -3.33 5.93
N PHE A 122 -2.43 -3.90 6.58
CA PHE A 122 -3.80 -4.06 6.08
C PHE A 122 -4.71 -2.94 6.56
#